data_AF-A0A9W7CK76-F1
#
_entry.id   AF-A0A9W7CK76-F1
#
_cell.length_a   1.000
_cell.length_b   1.000
_cell.length_c   1.000
_cell.angle_alpha   90.00
_cell.angle_beta   90.00
_cell.angle_gamma   90.00
#
_symmetry.space_group_name_H-M   'P 1'
#
loop_
_entity.id
_entity.type
_entity.pdbx_description
1 polymer ?
#
loop_
_entity_poly.entity_id
_entity_poly.type
_entity_poly.pdbx_seq_one_letter_code
_entity_poly.pdbx_strand_id
1 'polypeptide(L)'
;MKKRSVVFVLIDGLADVSLRELDQQTPLEAAQTPAMDAIARSFEAMGAGLPMSKGDVAFKCNFATVEKNEDGQLIVERRRVDRNFPSWGIELCSFLDGLTLPEFPGLVVATKYATEHRCGIVFKGPGLCDKMTGTDPLKDHLPLVTSEPLNDTPDAAYSSKVLNAVSTAIHERLSSHPINKAREAENKPPANVVLLRGPGERIDVPTFTEMHGLNPFMIAPTCIIAGLGMSLGFEIATAPGATGDYHTNLRSKAETALKLLRGGEFDFGFVHVKAVDDAGHDRDVAKKVYFIERADEMISMLLDGIHAESGEEDDEVTIVVTGDHTTPVKYGDHTFEPVPFAIARAGTAYKRLQHFKTAGNSPSVNGSSPAALTDEVTQFSEMAVARGALGRFAGDQVMKLVKGFRERFEEERNGEEHLYDKIMELSVHAEYNPPFTFGWRFQTARAQAGAPGGAPLPADPIGLPAALTVQNFKEAVLDYARIQGALARLDTTCFPCSLAQFGQVTCILARLDVNTWIQRIIAVGGPYALPIACVYVPRPRLYTLDRATPQLPNSLWG
;
A
#
# COMPACT_ATOMS: atom_id res chain seq x y z
N MET A 1 -21.76 -13.44 -8.73
CA MET A 1 -21.01 -12.17 -8.67
C MET A 1 -19.67 -12.41 -9.34
N LYS A 2 -19.21 -11.52 -10.24
CA LYS A 2 -17.78 -11.47 -10.59
C LYS A 2 -17.00 -11.04 -9.33
N LYS A 3 -15.74 -11.44 -9.19
CA LYS A 3 -14.91 -11.01 -8.05
C LYS A 3 -14.43 -9.56 -8.26
N ARG A 4 -14.70 -8.67 -7.31
CA ARG A 4 -14.19 -7.28 -7.35
C ARG A 4 -12.67 -7.29 -7.31
N SER A 5 -12.02 -6.80 -8.35
CA SER A 5 -10.57 -6.92 -8.49
C SER A 5 -9.81 -5.70 -7.98
N VAL A 6 -8.54 -5.91 -7.61
CA VAL A 6 -7.57 -4.85 -7.30
C VAL A 6 -6.44 -4.89 -8.33
N VAL A 7 -6.03 -3.72 -8.84
CA VAL A 7 -4.85 -3.56 -9.68
C VAL A 7 -3.86 -2.66 -8.97
N PHE A 8 -2.69 -3.22 -8.65
CA PHE A 8 -1.64 -2.61 -7.85
C PHE A 8 -0.41 -2.42 -8.73
N VAL A 9 -0.05 -1.19 -9.04
CA VAL A 9 1.01 -0.83 -10.00
C VAL A 9 2.17 -0.17 -9.27
N LEU A 10 3.28 -0.89 -9.23
CA LEU A 10 4.53 -0.56 -8.55
C LEU A 10 5.61 -0.07 -9.52
N ILE A 11 6.34 0.97 -9.12
CA ILE A 11 7.37 1.71 -9.83
C ILE A 11 8.53 1.90 -8.85
N ASP A 12 9.44 0.94 -8.87
CA ASP A 12 10.66 0.86 -8.04
C ASP A 12 11.34 2.25 -7.94
N GLY A 13 11.69 2.69 -6.73
CA GLY A 13 12.48 3.92 -6.52
C GLY A 13 11.85 5.24 -6.99
N LEU A 14 10.51 5.28 -7.16
CA LEU A 14 9.76 6.38 -7.78
C LEU A 14 10.13 7.78 -7.27
N ALA A 15 10.11 8.00 -5.95
CA ALA A 15 10.28 9.34 -5.37
C ALA A 15 11.74 9.83 -5.42
N ASP A 16 11.91 11.14 -5.29
CA ASP A 16 13.18 11.84 -5.35
C ASP A 16 13.23 13.06 -4.39
N VAL A 17 14.16 13.98 -4.61
CA VAL A 17 14.21 15.30 -3.98
C VAL A 17 14.26 16.41 -5.02
N SER A 18 13.89 17.64 -4.64
CA SER A 18 13.98 18.83 -5.49
C SER A 18 15.35 19.00 -6.17
N LEU A 19 15.36 19.14 -7.50
CA LEU A 19 16.55 19.28 -8.32
C LEU A 19 16.67 20.67 -8.93
N ARG A 20 17.86 21.27 -8.84
CA ARG A 20 18.10 22.62 -9.41
C ARG A 20 17.94 22.69 -10.92
N GLU A 21 18.21 21.59 -11.63
CA GLU A 21 18.06 21.47 -13.09
C GLU A 21 16.62 21.21 -13.56
N LEU A 22 15.68 20.98 -12.63
CA LEU A 22 14.24 20.92 -12.87
C LEU A 22 13.51 22.13 -12.22
N ASP A 23 14.18 23.27 -12.11
CA ASP A 23 13.65 24.48 -11.43
C ASP A 23 13.14 24.23 -9.99
N GLN A 24 13.84 23.37 -9.23
CA GLN A 24 13.53 22.89 -7.87
C GLN A 24 12.39 21.84 -7.77
N GLN A 25 11.93 21.27 -8.88
CA GLN A 25 10.98 20.16 -8.90
C GLN A 25 11.68 18.80 -8.70
N THR A 26 10.94 17.78 -8.29
CA THR A 26 11.37 16.37 -8.41
C THR A 26 11.23 15.87 -9.87
N PRO A 27 11.89 14.76 -10.27
CA PRO A 27 11.64 14.08 -11.54
C PRO A 27 10.20 13.57 -11.72
N LEU A 28 9.45 13.40 -10.63
CA LEU A 28 8.03 13.06 -10.68
C LEU A 28 7.18 14.31 -10.96
N GLU A 29 7.46 15.43 -10.27
CA GLU A 29 6.81 16.73 -10.54
C GLU A 29 7.05 17.25 -11.96
N ALA A 30 8.22 16.97 -12.54
CA ALA A 30 8.58 17.41 -13.89
C ALA A 30 8.06 16.48 -15.02
N ALA A 31 7.53 15.30 -14.70
CA ALA A 31 7.08 14.32 -15.70
C ALA A 31 5.63 14.57 -16.15
N GLN A 32 5.33 14.35 -17.43
CA GLN A 32 3.95 14.42 -17.93
C GLN A 32 3.19 13.15 -17.54
N THR A 33 2.39 13.25 -16.48
CA THR A 33 1.79 12.08 -15.80
C THR A 33 0.26 12.14 -15.68
N PRO A 34 -0.51 12.35 -16.78
CA PRO A 34 -1.96 12.55 -16.72
C PRO A 34 -2.78 11.35 -16.22
N ALA A 35 -2.34 10.10 -16.41
CA ALA A 35 -3.03 8.93 -15.88
C ALA A 35 -2.72 8.71 -14.40
N MET A 36 -1.48 8.98 -13.98
CA MET A 36 -1.09 9.00 -12.59
C MET A 36 -1.62 10.25 -11.86
N ASP A 37 -1.91 11.38 -12.49
CA ASP A 37 -2.63 12.52 -11.92
C ASP A 37 -4.13 12.21 -11.76
N ALA A 38 -4.75 11.54 -12.75
CA ALA A 38 -6.15 11.11 -12.69
C ALA A 38 -6.41 10.09 -11.57
N ILE A 39 -5.37 9.35 -11.17
CA ILE A 39 -5.38 8.41 -10.04
C ILE A 39 -4.86 9.14 -8.79
N ALA A 40 -3.59 9.55 -8.78
CA ALA A 40 -2.77 10.23 -7.78
C ALA A 40 -2.42 9.42 -6.52
N ARG A 41 -2.36 8.08 -6.63
CA ARG A 41 -2.88 7.22 -5.56
C ARG A 41 -2.28 5.75 -5.42
N SER A 42 -1.25 5.52 -4.54
CA SER A 42 -0.97 4.37 -3.54
C SER A 42 0.16 3.28 -3.64
N PHE A 43 1.13 3.23 -2.67
CA PHE A 43 2.46 2.50 -2.50
C PHE A 43 2.62 0.99 -2.06
N GLU A 44 3.74 0.34 -2.51
CA GLU A 44 4.65 -0.74 -1.91
C GLU A 44 4.75 -2.26 -2.40
N ALA A 45 5.86 -3.01 -2.08
CA ALA A 45 6.58 -4.01 -2.98
C ALA A 45 7.24 -5.36 -2.46
N MET A 46 8.04 -6.03 -3.35
CA MET A 46 9.20 -7.01 -3.23
C MET A 46 9.14 -8.51 -3.66
N GLY A 47 10.31 -9.20 -3.90
CA GLY A 47 10.50 -10.68 -4.09
C GLY A 47 11.56 -11.45 -5.01
N ALA A 48 12.17 -12.57 -4.57
CA ALA A 48 13.35 -13.26 -5.21
C ALA A 48 13.35 -14.06 -6.59
N GLY A 49 12.26 -14.52 -7.22
CA GLY A 49 12.22 -15.16 -8.57
C GLY A 49 12.66 -16.63 -8.79
N LEU A 50 13.08 -17.35 -7.74
CA LEU A 50 13.50 -18.77 -7.77
C LEU A 50 12.59 -19.63 -6.85
N PRO A 51 12.25 -20.89 -7.21
CA PRO A 51 11.49 -21.77 -6.32
C PRO A 51 12.37 -22.27 -5.17
N MET A 52 11.87 -22.14 -3.94
CA MET A 52 12.56 -22.52 -2.69
C MET A 52 11.64 -23.34 -1.79
N SER A 53 12.22 -24.27 -1.04
CA SER A 53 11.59 -25.01 0.06
C SER A 53 11.95 -24.36 1.40
N LYS A 54 11.27 -24.75 2.49
CA LYS A 54 11.68 -24.37 3.85
C LYS A 54 13.12 -24.84 4.14
N GLY A 55 13.97 -23.96 4.66
CA GLY A 55 15.38 -24.24 4.93
C GLY A 55 16.31 -24.15 3.70
N ASP A 56 15.78 -23.93 2.49
CA ASP A 56 16.62 -23.46 1.37
C ASP A 56 17.12 -22.04 1.70
N VAL A 57 18.39 -21.75 1.42
CA VAL A 57 19.01 -20.43 1.66
C VAL A 57 19.31 -19.74 0.33
N ALA A 58 18.72 -18.57 0.11
CA ALA A 58 18.95 -17.73 -1.06
C ALA A 58 20.02 -16.66 -0.83
N PHE A 59 20.66 -16.25 -1.92
CA PHE A 59 21.66 -15.19 -1.96
C PHE A 59 21.36 -14.20 -3.09
N LYS A 60 21.50 -12.91 -2.82
CA LYS A 60 21.59 -11.88 -3.86
C LYS A 60 23.00 -11.96 -4.45
N CYS A 61 23.14 -12.27 -5.74
CA CYS A 61 24.43 -12.62 -6.31
C CYS A 61 24.89 -11.68 -7.42
N ASN A 62 26.19 -11.38 -7.43
CA ASN A 62 26.86 -10.60 -8.47
C ASN A 62 27.94 -11.45 -9.16
N PHE A 63 27.91 -11.57 -10.47
CA PHE A 63 29.09 -11.99 -11.23
C PHE A 63 30.15 -10.88 -11.19
N ALA A 64 31.37 -11.28 -10.87
CA ALA A 64 32.46 -10.39 -10.52
C ALA A 64 33.80 -10.87 -11.07
N THR A 65 34.77 -9.97 -11.05
CA THR A 65 36.18 -10.24 -11.37
C THR A 65 36.99 -10.22 -10.08
N VAL A 66 37.75 -11.29 -9.86
CA VAL A 66 38.83 -11.37 -8.86
C VAL A 66 40.17 -11.64 -9.53
N GLU A 67 41.22 -11.01 -9.01
CA GLU A 67 42.61 -11.24 -9.41
C GLU A 67 43.44 -11.56 -8.17
N LYS A 68 44.65 -12.13 -8.34
CA LYS A 68 45.55 -12.41 -7.21
C LYS A 68 46.56 -11.29 -7.06
N ASN A 69 46.69 -10.75 -5.85
CA ASN A 69 47.78 -9.83 -5.52
C ASN A 69 49.13 -10.57 -5.41
N GLU A 70 50.21 -9.83 -5.10
CA GLU A 70 51.57 -10.37 -4.95
C GLU A 70 51.68 -11.44 -3.84
N ASP A 71 50.87 -11.35 -2.79
CA ASP A 71 50.76 -12.36 -1.70
C ASP A 71 49.89 -13.58 -2.08
N GLY A 72 49.28 -13.58 -3.27
CA GLY A 72 48.38 -14.64 -3.75
C GLY A 72 46.93 -14.55 -3.25
N GLN A 73 46.57 -13.50 -2.50
CA GLN A 73 45.21 -13.24 -2.01
C GLN A 73 44.30 -12.79 -3.16
N LEU A 74 43.07 -13.30 -3.19
CA LEU A 74 42.05 -12.87 -4.16
C LEU A 74 41.49 -11.48 -3.79
N ILE A 75 41.68 -10.50 -4.66
CA ILE A 75 41.14 -9.15 -4.57
C ILE A 75 40.00 -8.99 -5.57
N VAL A 76 38.89 -8.39 -5.14
CA VAL A 76 37.69 -8.17 -5.96
C VAL A 76 37.86 -6.89 -6.78
N GLU A 77 38.52 -7.00 -7.92
CA GLU A 77 38.76 -5.88 -8.84
C GLU A 77 37.47 -5.30 -9.44
N ARG A 78 36.42 -6.12 -9.62
CA ARG A 78 35.10 -5.65 -10.09
C ARG A 78 33.96 -6.45 -9.49
N ARG A 79 33.20 -5.85 -8.57
CA ARG A 79 31.93 -6.39 -8.02
C ARG A 79 30.77 -6.41 -9.01
N ARG A 80 30.93 -5.76 -10.17
CA ARG A 80 29.99 -5.79 -11.30
C ARG A 80 30.85 -6.00 -12.56
N VAL A 81 30.98 -7.25 -13.03
CA VAL A 81 31.94 -7.58 -14.10
C VAL A 81 31.72 -6.78 -15.40
N ASP A 82 30.45 -6.63 -15.80
CA ASP A 82 30.04 -6.00 -17.06
C ASP A 82 28.57 -5.54 -16.95
N ARG A 83 28.16 -4.51 -17.70
CA ARG A 83 26.73 -4.21 -17.89
C ARG A 83 26.16 -5.00 -19.07
N ASN A 84 26.97 -5.19 -20.12
CA ASN A 84 26.63 -6.03 -21.28
C ASN A 84 26.90 -7.52 -20.96
N PHE A 85 26.34 -7.97 -19.84
CA PHE A 85 26.43 -9.33 -19.32
C PHE A 85 25.36 -10.31 -19.86
N PRO A 86 24.11 -9.93 -20.20
CA PRO A 86 23.06 -10.90 -20.56
C PRO A 86 23.43 -11.91 -21.68
N SER A 87 24.25 -11.49 -22.65
CA SER A 87 24.65 -12.31 -23.81
C SER A 87 25.61 -13.45 -23.50
N TRP A 88 26.17 -13.51 -22.29
CA TRP A 88 27.10 -14.57 -21.85
C TRP A 88 26.87 -15.03 -20.40
N GLY A 89 26.21 -14.20 -19.58
CA GLY A 89 25.82 -14.49 -18.20
C GLY A 89 24.79 -15.61 -18.06
N ILE A 90 23.92 -15.81 -19.05
CA ILE A 90 22.96 -16.92 -19.07
C ILE A 90 23.73 -18.27 -19.14
N GLU A 91 24.76 -18.36 -19.98
CA GLU A 91 25.59 -19.57 -20.12
C GLU A 91 26.40 -19.82 -18.84
N LEU A 92 27.08 -18.79 -18.32
CA LEU A 92 27.82 -18.90 -17.06
C LEU A 92 26.95 -19.28 -15.86
N CYS A 93 25.70 -18.79 -15.80
CA CYS A 93 24.76 -19.20 -14.76
C CYS A 93 24.33 -20.66 -14.97
N SER A 94 23.94 -21.04 -16.19
CA SER A 94 23.55 -22.43 -16.51
C SER A 94 24.67 -23.45 -16.29
N PHE A 95 25.93 -23.04 -16.36
CA PHE A 95 27.11 -23.87 -16.06
C PHE A 95 27.33 -24.10 -14.54
N LEU A 96 26.74 -23.26 -13.69
CA LEU A 96 26.74 -23.39 -12.23
C LEU A 96 25.48 -24.04 -11.67
N ASP A 97 24.39 -24.12 -12.44
CA ASP A 97 23.14 -24.74 -12.00
C ASP A 97 23.32 -26.25 -11.75
N GLY A 98 22.73 -26.75 -10.66
CA GLY A 98 22.90 -28.14 -10.23
C GLY A 98 24.29 -28.48 -9.67
N LEU A 99 25.12 -27.49 -9.30
CA LEU A 99 26.42 -27.73 -8.67
C LEU A 99 26.23 -28.48 -7.32
N THR A 100 26.88 -29.63 -7.19
CA THR A 100 26.95 -30.46 -5.97
C THR A 100 28.38 -30.58 -5.49
N LEU A 101 28.59 -30.68 -4.17
CA LEU A 101 29.90 -30.90 -3.55
C LEU A 101 29.93 -32.26 -2.81
N PRO A 102 30.87 -33.19 -3.12
CA PRO A 102 30.92 -34.52 -2.49
C PRO A 102 31.05 -34.50 -0.96
N GLU A 103 31.73 -33.48 -0.42
CA GLU A 103 31.93 -33.25 1.01
C GLU A 103 30.70 -32.68 1.73
N PHE A 104 29.65 -32.28 0.99
CA PHE A 104 28.34 -31.90 1.51
C PHE A 104 27.21 -32.73 0.87
N PRO A 105 27.03 -34.02 1.26
CA PRO A 105 26.02 -34.89 0.68
C PRO A 105 24.60 -34.32 0.79
N GLY A 106 23.90 -34.25 -0.34
CA GLY A 106 22.55 -33.68 -0.43
C GLY A 106 22.51 -32.16 -0.69
N LEU A 107 23.66 -31.48 -0.76
CA LEU A 107 23.73 -30.09 -1.23
C LEU A 107 23.54 -30.03 -2.75
N VAL A 108 22.58 -29.22 -3.19
CA VAL A 108 22.41 -28.79 -4.58
C VAL A 108 22.36 -27.26 -4.63
N VAL A 109 23.25 -26.67 -5.41
CA VAL A 109 23.26 -25.23 -5.70
C VAL A 109 22.42 -25.01 -6.96
N ALA A 110 21.27 -24.39 -6.79
CA ALA A 110 20.41 -23.95 -7.90
C ALA A 110 20.73 -22.49 -8.24
N THR A 111 20.79 -22.15 -9.52
CA THR A 111 21.13 -20.80 -9.98
C THR A 111 20.12 -20.29 -11.01
N LYS A 112 19.94 -18.97 -11.09
CA LYS A 112 19.12 -18.34 -12.13
C LYS A 112 19.67 -16.98 -12.51
N TYR A 113 19.82 -16.78 -13.81
CA TYR A 113 20.21 -15.48 -14.36
C TYR A 113 19.11 -14.43 -14.09
N ALA A 114 19.50 -13.20 -13.74
CA ALA A 114 18.59 -12.10 -13.46
C ALA A 114 18.71 -10.98 -14.52
N THR A 115 19.34 -9.84 -14.18
CA THR A 115 19.54 -8.70 -15.08
C THR A 115 20.94 -8.11 -14.88
N GLU A 116 21.56 -7.59 -15.95
CA GLU A 116 22.98 -7.22 -15.97
C GLU A 116 23.88 -8.32 -15.35
N HIS A 117 24.89 -7.95 -14.56
CA HIS A 117 25.78 -8.78 -13.75
C HIS A 117 25.09 -9.57 -12.61
N ARG A 118 23.77 -9.44 -12.41
CA ARG A 118 23.06 -10.01 -11.25
C ARG A 118 22.57 -11.44 -11.54
N CYS A 119 22.55 -12.29 -10.51
CA CYS A 119 21.88 -13.58 -10.51
C CYS A 119 21.24 -13.88 -9.14
N GLY A 120 20.37 -14.88 -9.10
CA GLY A 120 19.94 -15.52 -7.85
C GLY A 120 20.64 -16.87 -7.72
N ILE A 121 21.13 -17.18 -6.51
CA ILE A 121 21.61 -18.52 -6.17
C ILE A 121 20.87 -18.99 -4.92
N VAL A 122 20.50 -20.26 -4.89
CA VAL A 122 19.83 -20.94 -3.77
C VAL A 122 20.61 -22.21 -3.44
N PHE A 123 21.02 -22.35 -2.19
CA PHE A 123 21.52 -23.62 -1.67
C PHE A 123 20.35 -24.43 -1.12
N LYS A 124 20.25 -25.68 -1.56
CA LYS A 124 19.25 -26.65 -1.13
C LYS A 124 19.96 -27.82 -0.48
N GLY A 125 19.58 -28.20 0.74
CA GLY A 125 20.24 -29.28 1.46
C GLY A 125 19.90 -29.29 2.95
N PRO A 126 20.20 -30.40 3.64
CA PRO A 126 19.94 -30.53 5.07
C PRO A 126 20.89 -29.65 5.92
N GLY A 127 20.37 -29.08 7.01
CA GLY A 127 21.18 -28.37 8.01
C GLY A 127 21.63 -26.95 7.62
N LEU A 128 21.11 -26.40 6.52
CA LEU A 128 21.34 -25.02 6.12
C LEU A 128 20.51 -24.03 6.96
N CYS A 129 21.07 -22.85 7.22
CA CYS A 129 20.37 -21.68 7.75
C CYS A 129 21.03 -20.38 7.23
N ASP A 130 20.40 -19.22 7.43
CA ASP A 130 20.91 -17.92 6.97
C ASP A 130 21.87 -17.21 7.93
N LYS A 131 22.22 -17.80 9.07
CA LYS A 131 22.96 -17.16 10.17
C LYS A 131 24.47 -17.10 9.91
N MET A 132 24.88 -16.51 8.79
CA MET A 132 26.26 -16.39 8.32
C MET A 132 26.49 -15.09 7.53
N THR A 133 27.74 -14.67 7.36
CA THR A 133 28.11 -13.57 6.45
C THR A 133 28.22 -14.05 4.99
N GLY A 134 28.18 -13.12 4.03
CA GLY A 134 28.42 -13.38 2.61
C GLY A 134 29.90 -13.23 2.19
N THR A 135 30.20 -13.42 0.90
CA THR A 135 31.58 -13.29 0.36
C THR A 135 31.93 -11.93 -0.25
N ASP A 136 30.97 -11.02 -0.34
CA ASP A 136 31.16 -9.71 -0.96
C ASP A 136 31.78 -8.69 0.02
N PRO A 137 32.97 -8.10 -0.26
CA PRO A 137 33.57 -7.03 0.56
C PRO A 137 32.85 -5.67 0.45
N LEU A 138 31.75 -5.59 -0.31
CA LEU A 138 30.88 -4.43 -0.53
C LEU A 138 31.53 -3.24 -1.28
N LYS A 139 32.84 -3.26 -1.52
CA LYS A 139 33.58 -2.29 -2.37
C LYS A 139 34.59 -3.03 -3.26
N ASP A 140 34.88 -2.44 -4.42
CA ASP A 140 35.94 -2.91 -5.33
C ASP A 140 37.33 -2.70 -4.71
N HIS A 141 38.33 -3.43 -5.21
CA HIS A 141 39.73 -3.41 -4.76
C HIS A 141 39.93 -3.78 -3.27
N LEU A 142 39.06 -4.64 -2.75
CA LEU A 142 39.18 -5.25 -1.42
C LEU A 142 39.30 -6.79 -1.53
N PRO A 143 39.91 -7.48 -0.56
CA PRO A 143 39.96 -8.93 -0.53
C PRO A 143 38.57 -9.57 -0.59
N LEU A 144 38.46 -10.72 -1.28
CA LEU A 144 37.28 -11.57 -1.24
C LEU A 144 37.03 -12.03 0.21
N VAL A 145 35.80 -11.91 0.69
CA VAL A 145 35.47 -12.20 2.09
C VAL A 145 35.21 -13.70 2.27
N THR A 146 35.87 -14.29 3.27
CA THR A 146 35.50 -15.60 3.81
C THR A 146 34.25 -15.44 4.66
N SER A 147 33.21 -16.24 4.41
CA SER A 147 32.03 -16.29 5.28
C SER A 147 32.40 -16.77 6.69
N GLU A 148 31.75 -16.18 7.68
CA GLU A 148 31.82 -16.52 9.10
C GLU A 148 30.38 -16.72 9.65
N PRO A 149 30.17 -17.59 10.66
CA PRO A 149 28.88 -17.74 11.30
C PRO A 149 28.53 -16.51 12.15
N LEU A 150 27.24 -16.12 12.19
CA LEU A 150 26.74 -14.98 12.96
C LEU A 150 26.41 -15.33 14.43
N ASN A 151 26.48 -16.60 14.80
CA ASN A 151 26.28 -17.11 16.16
C ASN A 151 26.96 -18.50 16.31
N ASP A 152 27.00 -19.02 17.53
CA ASP A 152 27.67 -20.30 17.85
C ASP A 152 26.84 -21.56 17.50
N THR A 153 25.83 -21.49 16.63
CA THR A 153 25.00 -22.68 16.33
C THR A 153 25.70 -23.64 15.34
N PRO A 154 25.48 -24.97 15.47
CA PRO A 154 26.09 -25.94 14.55
C PRO A 154 25.67 -25.74 13.09
N ASP A 155 24.43 -25.32 12.86
CA ASP A 155 23.85 -24.97 11.56
C ASP A 155 24.48 -23.71 10.94
N ALA A 156 24.74 -22.64 11.73
CA ALA A 156 25.47 -21.48 11.25
C ALA A 156 26.92 -21.84 10.86
N ALA A 157 27.61 -22.58 11.73
CA ALA A 157 28.97 -23.05 11.50
C ALA A 157 29.09 -24.09 10.38
N TYR A 158 28.00 -24.78 10.02
CA TYR A 158 27.91 -25.66 8.84
C TYR A 158 27.65 -24.86 7.57
N SER A 159 26.64 -23.98 7.58
CA SER A 159 26.21 -23.18 6.42
C SER A 159 27.33 -22.27 5.93
N SER A 160 28.08 -21.65 6.86
CA SER A 160 29.24 -20.83 6.53
C SER A 160 30.37 -21.64 5.84
N LYS A 161 30.60 -22.90 6.25
CA LYS A 161 31.56 -23.79 5.58
C LYS A 161 31.09 -24.21 4.19
N VAL A 162 29.79 -24.54 4.04
CA VAL A 162 29.16 -24.82 2.75
C VAL A 162 29.36 -23.64 1.80
N LEU A 163 29.05 -22.42 2.26
CA LEU A 163 29.16 -21.19 1.47
C LEU A 163 30.59 -20.94 1.00
N ASN A 164 31.59 -21.08 1.88
CA ASN A 164 32.99 -20.93 1.52
C ASN A 164 33.47 -21.96 0.48
N ALA A 165 33.08 -23.23 0.64
CA ALA A 165 33.41 -24.28 -0.32
C ALA A 165 32.72 -24.08 -1.68
N VAL A 166 31.44 -23.69 -1.69
CA VAL A 166 30.72 -23.34 -2.92
C VAL A 166 31.35 -22.12 -3.62
N SER A 167 31.74 -21.09 -2.86
CA SER A 167 32.46 -19.92 -3.42
C SER A 167 33.77 -20.33 -4.11
N THR A 168 34.54 -21.23 -3.49
CA THR A 168 35.78 -21.78 -4.07
C THR A 168 35.50 -22.59 -5.34
N ALA A 169 34.54 -23.52 -5.28
CA ALA A 169 34.17 -24.36 -6.43
C ALA A 169 33.59 -23.55 -7.61
N ILE A 170 32.83 -22.47 -7.32
CA ILE A 170 32.38 -21.51 -8.33
C ILE A 170 33.58 -20.79 -8.95
N HIS A 171 34.54 -20.31 -8.15
CA HIS A 171 35.73 -19.63 -8.65
C HIS A 171 36.57 -20.52 -9.57
N GLU A 172 36.84 -21.76 -9.15
CA GLU A 172 37.58 -22.75 -9.96
C GLU A 172 36.87 -23.05 -11.29
N ARG A 173 35.57 -23.36 -11.22
CA ARG A 173 34.75 -23.65 -12.41
C ARG A 173 34.72 -22.47 -13.38
N LEU A 174 34.38 -21.27 -12.91
CA LEU A 174 34.31 -20.08 -13.77
C LEU A 174 35.68 -19.71 -14.32
N SER A 175 36.76 -19.82 -13.54
CA SER A 175 38.13 -19.57 -14.03
C SER A 175 38.54 -20.54 -15.13
N SER A 176 38.00 -21.77 -15.16
CA SER A 176 38.23 -22.73 -16.24
C SER A 176 37.35 -22.52 -17.49
N HIS A 177 36.30 -21.71 -17.41
CA HIS A 177 35.25 -21.66 -18.43
C HIS A 177 35.74 -21.02 -19.75
N PRO A 178 35.40 -21.58 -20.94
CA PRO A 178 35.86 -21.07 -22.23
C PRO A 178 35.61 -19.57 -22.47
N ILE A 179 34.45 -19.04 -22.06
CA ILE A 179 34.15 -17.60 -22.18
C ILE A 179 35.16 -16.74 -21.39
N ASN A 180 35.49 -17.14 -20.15
CA ASN A 180 36.43 -16.38 -19.33
C ASN A 180 37.85 -16.49 -19.87
N LYS A 181 38.27 -17.68 -20.34
CA LYS A 181 39.56 -17.88 -21.01
C LYS A 181 39.69 -17.05 -22.30
N ALA A 182 38.60 -16.89 -23.07
CA ALA A 182 38.57 -16.00 -24.23
C ALA A 182 38.65 -14.51 -23.82
N ARG A 183 37.91 -14.08 -22.78
CA ARG A 183 37.97 -12.71 -22.26
C ARG A 183 39.36 -12.36 -21.73
N GLU A 184 39.99 -13.24 -20.97
CA GLU A 184 41.38 -13.09 -20.50
C GLU A 184 42.35 -12.92 -21.69
N ALA A 185 42.25 -13.74 -22.73
CA ALA A 185 43.08 -13.63 -23.94
C ALA A 185 42.85 -12.31 -24.72
N GLU A 186 41.67 -11.71 -24.60
CA GLU A 186 41.33 -10.39 -25.15
C GLU A 186 41.66 -9.22 -24.19
N ASN A 187 42.28 -9.47 -23.03
CA ASN A 187 42.52 -8.49 -21.95
C ASN A 187 41.23 -7.84 -21.42
N LYS A 188 40.12 -8.59 -21.43
CA LYS A 188 38.82 -8.20 -20.87
C LYS A 188 38.61 -8.84 -19.50
N PRO A 189 37.97 -8.15 -18.54
CA PRO A 189 37.74 -8.70 -17.21
C PRO A 189 36.86 -9.97 -17.28
N PRO A 190 37.32 -11.12 -16.74
CA PRO A 190 36.51 -12.33 -16.68
C PRO A 190 35.47 -12.25 -15.56
N ALA A 191 34.38 -12.98 -15.71
CA ALA A 191 33.41 -13.24 -14.63
C ALA A 191 33.83 -14.53 -13.91
N ASN A 192 34.95 -14.46 -13.19
CA ASN A 192 35.62 -15.63 -12.60
C ASN A 192 35.22 -15.90 -11.14
N VAL A 193 34.30 -15.15 -10.55
CA VAL A 193 33.65 -15.47 -9.26
C VAL A 193 32.21 -14.98 -9.21
N VAL A 194 31.41 -15.53 -8.28
CA VAL A 194 30.13 -14.96 -7.88
C VAL A 194 30.23 -14.49 -6.43
N LEU A 195 29.91 -13.22 -6.18
CA LEU A 195 29.83 -12.66 -4.83
C LEU A 195 28.47 -12.96 -4.24
N LEU A 196 28.45 -13.75 -3.16
CA LEU A 196 27.25 -14.22 -2.47
C LEU A 196 26.89 -13.21 -1.37
N ARG A 197 25.74 -12.53 -1.46
CA ARG A 197 25.30 -11.54 -0.46
C ARG A 197 23.96 -11.87 0.17
N GLY A 198 23.82 -11.42 1.42
CA GLY A 198 22.54 -11.37 2.13
C GLY A 198 21.85 -12.73 2.15
N PRO A 199 22.44 -13.76 2.79
CA PRO A 199 21.76 -15.03 2.98
C PRO A 199 20.37 -14.79 3.59
N GLY A 200 19.37 -15.44 3.00
CA GLY A 200 17.99 -15.41 3.49
C GLY A 200 17.40 -16.81 3.40
N GLU A 201 17.01 -17.36 4.55
CA GLU A 201 16.34 -18.65 4.64
C GLU A 201 14.87 -18.48 4.26
N ARG A 202 14.31 -19.41 3.48
CA ARG A 202 12.85 -19.45 3.33
C ARG A 202 12.22 -19.97 4.62
N ILE A 203 11.76 -19.04 5.43
CA ILE A 203 10.79 -19.28 6.51
C ILE A 203 9.40 -19.58 5.94
N ASP A 204 8.57 -20.27 6.72
CA ASP A 204 7.14 -20.37 6.42
C ASP A 204 6.45 -19.04 6.76
N VAL A 205 5.71 -18.48 5.81
CA VAL A 205 4.81 -17.32 6.02
C VAL A 205 3.42 -17.68 5.50
N PRO A 206 2.34 -17.16 6.11
CA PRO A 206 1.00 -17.31 5.54
C PRO A 206 0.94 -16.71 4.14
N THR A 207 0.21 -17.35 3.24
CA THR A 207 -0.02 -16.80 1.90
C THR A 207 -0.86 -15.53 1.95
N PHE A 208 -0.75 -14.71 0.92
CA PHE A 208 -1.57 -13.51 0.71
C PHE A 208 -3.07 -13.86 0.67
N THR A 209 -3.42 -15.03 0.11
CA THR A 209 -4.79 -15.56 0.09
C THR A 209 -5.29 -15.88 1.50
N GLU A 210 -4.49 -16.52 2.35
CA GLU A 210 -4.84 -16.79 3.76
C GLU A 210 -4.93 -15.50 4.58
N MET A 211 -4.03 -14.54 4.35
CA MET A 211 -3.98 -13.28 5.09
C MET A 211 -5.09 -12.29 4.70
N HIS A 212 -5.55 -12.30 3.44
CA HIS A 212 -6.38 -11.23 2.88
C HIS A 212 -7.64 -11.71 2.15
N GLY A 213 -7.81 -13.01 1.89
CA GLY A 213 -8.98 -13.57 1.22
C GLY A 213 -9.02 -13.31 -0.30
N LEU A 214 -7.87 -13.00 -0.91
CA LEU A 214 -7.74 -12.59 -2.31
C LEU A 214 -6.80 -13.53 -3.07
N ASN A 215 -7.16 -13.90 -4.30
CA ASN A 215 -6.33 -14.77 -5.14
C ASN A 215 -5.43 -13.92 -6.06
N PRO A 216 -4.09 -13.93 -5.90
CA PRO A 216 -3.23 -12.91 -6.48
C PRO A 216 -2.31 -13.39 -7.60
N PHE A 217 -2.09 -12.54 -8.61
CA PHE A 217 -1.01 -12.69 -9.59
C PHE A 217 -0.01 -11.53 -9.50
N MET A 218 1.21 -11.76 -10.00
CA MET A 218 2.29 -10.76 -10.02
C MET A 218 3.05 -10.77 -11.36
N ILE A 219 3.12 -9.61 -12.01
CA ILE A 219 3.98 -9.35 -13.17
C ILE A 219 5.20 -8.57 -12.70
N ALA A 220 6.25 -9.33 -12.38
CA ALA A 220 7.50 -8.81 -11.82
C ALA A 220 8.70 -9.42 -12.56
N PRO A 221 9.33 -8.69 -13.50
CA PRO A 221 10.44 -9.24 -14.28
C PRO A 221 11.74 -9.33 -13.47
N THR A 222 11.90 -8.43 -12.51
CA THR A 222 13.06 -8.38 -11.63
C THR A 222 13.08 -9.61 -10.72
N CYS A 223 14.17 -10.38 -10.73
CA CYS A 223 14.43 -11.47 -9.78
C CYS A 223 14.80 -10.96 -8.36
N ILE A 224 14.26 -9.79 -7.99
CA ILE A 224 14.01 -9.42 -6.60
C ILE A 224 12.66 -8.69 -6.39
N ILE A 225 11.70 -8.73 -7.35
CA ILE A 225 10.26 -8.54 -7.08
C ILE A 225 9.38 -9.82 -7.22
N ALA A 226 9.64 -10.79 -8.11
CA ALA A 226 8.78 -11.99 -8.27
C ALA A 226 8.63 -12.96 -7.06
N GLY A 227 9.69 -13.31 -6.33
CA GLY A 227 9.75 -14.51 -5.46
C GLY A 227 9.31 -14.38 -4.01
N LEU A 228 9.06 -13.17 -3.51
CA LEU A 228 8.30 -12.95 -2.29
C LEU A 228 6.82 -13.06 -2.64
N GLY A 229 6.42 -12.66 -3.86
CA GLY A 229 5.22 -13.19 -4.51
C GLY A 229 5.16 -14.73 -4.39
N MET A 230 6.17 -15.46 -4.87
CA MET A 230 6.22 -16.93 -4.72
C MET A 230 6.32 -17.45 -3.26
N SER A 231 6.78 -16.64 -2.30
CA SER A 231 6.74 -17.00 -0.88
C SER A 231 5.39 -16.71 -0.23
N LEU A 232 4.65 -15.72 -0.75
CA LEU A 232 3.30 -15.32 -0.34
C LEU A 232 2.20 -15.99 -1.18
N GLY A 233 2.52 -16.91 -2.10
CA GLY A 233 1.56 -17.66 -2.90
C GLY A 233 0.95 -16.91 -4.11
N PHE A 234 1.64 -15.91 -4.66
CA PHE A 234 1.27 -15.27 -5.93
C PHE A 234 1.65 -16.13 -7.13
N GLU A 235 0.78 -16.18 -8.13
CA GLU A 235 1.11 -16.70 -9.46
C GLU A 235 1.98 -15.69 -10.24
N ILE A 236 3.13 -16.13 -10.77
CA ILE A 236 4.12 -15.23 -11.38
C ILE A 236 3.95 -15.18 -12.91
N ALA A 237 3.26 -14.14 -13.35
CA ALA A 237 2.95 -13.92 -14.75
C ALA A 237 4.12 -13.30 -15.53
N THR A 238 4.54 -13.97 -16.59
CA THR A 238 5.59 -13.48 -17.51
C THR A 238 4.97 -12.63 -18.62
N ALA A 239 5.35 -11.34 -18.69
CA ALA A 239 4.97 -10.43 -19.77
C ALA A 239 6.05 -10.37 -20.87
N PRO A 240 5.74 -10.66 -22.15
CA PRO A 240 6.70 -10.63 -23.25
C PRO A 240 7.52 -9.33 -23.38
N GLY A 241 8.84 -9.45 -23.26
CA GLY A 241 9.77 -8.30 -23.35
C GLY A 241 9.84 -7.43 -22.11
N ALA A 242 9.15 -7.77 -21.01
CA ALA A 242 9.39 -7.16 -19.71
C ALA A 242 10.74 -7.66 -19.15
N THR A 243 11.83 -6.93 -19.40
CA THR A 243 13.18 -7.24 -18.89
C THR A 243 13.41 -6.73 -17.47
N GLY A 244 12.84 -5.57 -17.15
CA GLY A 244 13.07 -4.83 -15.90
C GLY A 244 14.05 -3.67 -16.06
N ASP A 245 15.05 -3.82 -16.93
CA ASP A 245 16.00 -2.76 -17.31
C ASP A 245 15.38 -1.72 -18.28
N TYR A 246 16.21 -0.81 -18.81
CA TYR A 246 15.79 0.25 -19.75
C TYR A 246 15.22 -0.25 -21.10
N HIS A 247 15.24 -1.55 -21.39
CA HIS A 247 14.60 -2.14 -22.58
C HIS A 247 13.22 -2.75 -22.27
N THR A 248 12.69 -2.54 -21.07
CA THR A 248 11.48 -3.20 -20.56
C THR A 248 10.19 -2.76 -21.28
N ASN A 249 9.46 -3.74 -21.83
CA ASN A 249 8.16 -3.53 -22.45
C ASN A 249 7.06 -3.37 -21.39
N LEU A 250 6.82 -2.14 -20.94
CA LEU A 250 5.76 -1.82 -19.98
C LEU A 250 4.36 -2.06 -20.56
N ARG A 251 4.14 -1.76 -21.84
CA ARG A 251 2.89 -2.05 -22.55
C ARG A 251 2.45 -3.51 -22.43
N SER A 252 3.39 -4.45 -22.60
CA SER A 252 3.08 -5.87 -22.47
C SER A 252 2.69 -6.28 -21.04
N LYS A 253 3.15 -5.55 -20.01
CA LYS A 253 2.68 -5.77 -18.62
C LYS A 253 1.22 -5.39 -18.45
N ALA A 254 0.80 -4.24 -18.99
CA ALA A 254 -0.62 -3.85 -18.98
C ALA A 254 -1.49 -4.87 -19.74
N GLU A 255 -1.08 -5.25 -20.96
CA GLU A 255 -1.80 -6.23 -21.78
C GLU A 255 -1.89 -7.62 -21.10
N THR A 256 -0.84 -8.03 -20.38
CA THR A 256 -0.81 -9.28 -19.60
C THR A 256 -1.68 -9.19 -18.34
N ALA A 257 -1.67 -8.06 -17.62
CA ALA A 257 -2.50 -7.84 -16.44
C ALA A 257 -3.99 -7.88 -16.77
N LEU A 258 -4.41 -7.15 -17.81
CA LEU A 258 -5.78 -7.16 -18.32
C LEU A 258 -6.22 -8.58 -18.69
N LYS A 259 -5.37 -9.33 -19.42
CA LYS A 259 -5.66 -10.73 -19.79
C LYS A 259 -5.92 -11.63 -18.56
N LEU A 260 -5.20 -11.45 -17.46
CA LEU A 260 -5.36 -12.26 -16.25
C LEU A 260 -6.60 -11.86 -15.44
N LEU A 261 -6.89 -10.56 -15.34
CA LEU A 261 -8.11 -10.04 -14.71
C LEU A 261 -9.37 -10.53 -15.42
N ARG A 262 -9.38 -10.55 -16.77
CA ARG A 262 -10.46 -11.15 -17.60
C ARG A 262 -10.73 -12.61 -17.29
N GLY A 263 -9.74 -13.36 -16.81
CA GLY A 263 -9.87 -14.78 -16.50
C GLY A 263 -10.80 -15.07 -15.32
N GLY A 264 -11.02 -14.09 -14.41
CA GLY A 264 -11.88 -14.24 -13.22
C GLY A 264 -11.34 -15.17 -12.13
N GLU A 265 -10.21 -15.84 -12.38
CA GLU A 265 -9.47 -16.65 -11.42
C GLU A 265 -8.87 -15.78 -10.30
N PHE A 266 -8.25 -14.67 -10.69
CA PHE A 266 -7.59 -13.71 -9.81
C PHE A 266 -8.49 -12.52 -9.47
N ASP A 267 -8.29 -11.95 -8.28
CA ASP A 267 -8.95 -10.72 -7.82
C ASP A 267 -7.98 -9.71 -7.18
N PHE A 268 -6.67 -9.98 -7.28
CA PHE A 268 -5.60 -9.05 -6.99
C PHE A 268 -4.48 -9.20 -8.03
N GLY A 269 -4.10 -8.12 -8.71
CA GLY A 269 -3.06 -8.11 -9.73
C GLY A 269 -1.96 -7.12 -9.40
N PHE A 270 -0.73 -7.61 -9.23
CA PHE A 270 0.44 -6.80 -8.91
C PHE A 270 1.32 -6.59 -10.15
N VAL A 271 1.70 -5.36 -10.47
CA VAL A 271 2.42 -5.01 -11.72
C VAL A 271 3.63 -4.14 -11.40
N HIS A 272 4.85 -4.62 -11.65
CA HIS A 272 6.08 -3.93 -11.27
C HIS A 272 6.85 -3.29 -12.45
N VAL A 273 7.44 -2.13 -12.22
CA VAL A 273 8.26 -1.30 -13.12
C VAL A 273 9.58 -0.97 -12.42
N LYS A 274 10.72 -1.50 -12.92
CA LYS A 274 12.05 -1.36 -12.26
C LYS A 274 12.93 -0.20 -12.76
N ALA A 275 12.71 0.23 -14.00
CA ALA A 275 13.61 1.15 -14.70
C ALA A 275 13.72 2.56 -14.09
N VAL A 276 12.76 2.97 -13.25
CA VAL A 276 12.77 4.28 -12.57
C VAL A 276 13.83 4.32 -11.46
N ASP A 277 13.92 3.28 -10.62
CA ASP A 277 15.00 3.11 -9.65
C ASP A 277 16.37 2.96 -10.30
N ASP A 278 16.50 2.19 -11.40
CA ASP A 278 17.80 2.06 -12.08
C ASP A 278 18.27 3.43 -12.60
N ALA A 279 17.37 4.31 -13.06
CA ALA A 279 17.68 5.70 -13.40
C ALA A 279 17.99 6.59 -12.18
N GLY A 280 17.33 6.34 -11.05
CA GLY A 280 17.67 6.90 -9.74
C GLY A 280 19.12 6.61 -9.35
N HIS A 281 19.50 5.33 -9.34
CA HIS A 281 20.86 4.86 -9.08
C HIS A 281 21.91 5.39 -10.06
N ASP A 282 21.62 5.40 -11.37
CA ASP A 282 22.51 5.94 -12.40
C ASP A 282 22.58 7.48 -12.39
N ARG A 283 21.79 8.14 -11.52
CA ARG A 283 21.66 9.61 -11.39
C ARG A 283 21.20 10.30 -12.68
N ASP A 284 20.48 9.59 -13.54
CA ASP A 284 20.05 10.08 -14.84
C ASP A 284 18.63 10.65 -14.74
N VAL A 285 18.57 11.97 -14.53
CA VAL A 285 17.33 12.74 -14.38
C VAL A 285 16.41 12.56 -15.59
N ALA A 286 16.96 12.61 -16.81
CA ALA A 286 16.21 12.50 -18.04
C ALA A 286 15.61 11.09 -18.23
N LYS A 287 16.36 10.03 -17.90
CA LYS A 287 15.82 8.66 -17.88
C LYS A 287 14.77 8.49 -16.78
N LYS A 288 14.95 9.06 -15.59
CA LYS A 288 13.98 8.90 -14.49
C LYS A 288 12.64 9.54 -14.86
N VAL A 289 12.64 10.79 -15.35
CA VAL A 289 11.45 11.45 -15.94
C VAL A 289 10.84 10.58 -17.04
N TYR A 290 11.64 10.14 -18.02
CA TYR A 290 11.14 9.33 -19.15
C TYR A 290 10.45 8.03 -18.71
N PHE A 291 11.03 7.26 -17.77
CA PHE A 291 10.41 6.02 -17.31
C PHE A 291 9.21 6.21 -16.37
N ILE A 292 9.11 7.36 -15.69
CA ILE A 292 7.89 7.77 -14.98
C ILE A 292 6.75 8.01 -16.00
N GLU A 293 6.99 8.74 -17.09
CA GLU A 293 6.01 8.91 -18.16
C GLU A 293 5.63 7.59 -18.87
N ARG A 294 6.59 6.66 -19.10
CA ARG A 294 6.25 5.34 -19.68
C ARG A 294 5.45 4.47 -18.70
N ALA A 295 5.57 4.70 -17.39
CA ALA A 295 4.68 4.09 -16.41
C ALA A 295 3.27 4.71 -16.47
N ASP A 296 3.15 6.02 -16.68
CA ASP A 296 1.87 6.71 -16.92
C ASP A 296 1.11 6.09 -18.11
N GLU A 297 1.78 5.91 -19.25
CA GLU A 297 1.18 5.28 -20.44
C GLU A 297 0.70 3.84 -20.17
N MET A 298 1.46 3.06 -19.40
CA MET A 298 1.06 1.71 -18.97
C MET A 298 -0.20 1.74 -18.09
N ILE A 299 -0.32 2.75 -17.22
CA ILE A 299 -1.45 2.96 -16.31
C ILE A 299 -2.69 3.49 -17.06
N SER A 300 -2.48 4.38 -18.03
CA SER A 300 -3.48 4.85 -19.01
C SER A 300 -4.09 3.66 -19.76
N MET A 301 -3.26 2.72 -20.23
CA MET A 301 -3.70 1.48 -20.86
C MET A 301 -4.46 0.54 -19.91
N LEU A 302 -4.10 0.46 -18.63
CA LEU A 302 -4.84 -0.31 -17.64
C LEU A 302 -6.25 0.27 -17.43
N LEU A 303 -6.38 1.59 -17.27
CA LEU A 303 -7.67 2.27 -17.14
C LEU A 303 -8.56 2.09 -18.38
N ASP A 304 -8.02 2.40 -19.57
CA ASP A 304 -8.73 2.26 -20.85
C ASP A 304 -9.19 0.79 -21.08
N GLY A 305 -8.38 -0.19 -20.67
CA GLY A 305 -8.70 -1.61 -20.76
C GLY A 305 -9.80 -2.07 -19.78
N ILE A 306 -9.67 -1.72 -18.49
CA ILE A 306 -10.64 -2.12 -17.45
C ILE A 306 -12.04 -1.58 -17.79
N HIS A 307 -12.14 -0.32 -18.25
CA HIS A 307 -13.39 0.27 -18.70
C HIS A 307 -13.97 -0.46 -19.93
N ALA A 308 -13.15 -0.74 -20.95
CA ALA A 308 -13.60 -1.41 -22.17
C ALA A 308 -14.12 -2.86 -21.94
N GLU A 309 -13.74 -3.48 -20.82
CA GLU A 309 -14.16 -4.83 -20.43
C GLU A 309 -15.38 -4.84 -19.48
N SER A 310 -15.51 -3.81 -18.65
CA SER A 310 -16.44 -3.79 -17.51
C SER A 310 -17.61 -2.81 -17.72
N GLY A 311 -17.47 -1.83 -18.62
CA GLY A 311 -18.38 -0.69 -18.68
C GLY A 311 -18.47 0.00 -17.32
N GLU A 312 -19.67 0.38 -16.87
CA GLU A 312 -19.91 0.95 -15.54
C GLU A 312 -19.70 -0.04 -14.36
N GLU A 313 -19.38 -1.32 -14.59
CA GLU A 313 -18.86 -2.22 -13.53
C GLU A 313 -17.39 -1.90 -13.16
N ASP A 314 -16.72 -0.99 -13.89
CA ASP A 314 -15.32 -0.59 -13.66
C ASP A 314 -15.07 0.09 -12.31
N ASP A 315 -16.06 0.77 -11.74
CA ASP A 315 -15.98 1.32 -10.38
C ASP A 315 -16.04 0.23 -9.29
N GLU A 316 -16.30 -1.05 -9.61
CA GLU A 316 -16.03 -2.19 -8.71
C GLU A 316 -14.54 -2.56 -8.65
N VAL A 317 -13.71 -2.09 -9.59
CA VAL A 317 -12.26 -2.32 -9.62
C VAL A 317 -11.53 -1.18 -8.89
N THR A 318 -10.62 -1.56 -8.00
CA THR A 318 -9.78 -0.61 -7.24
C THR A 318 -8.39 -0.52 -7.87
N ILE A 319 -7.88 0.70 -8.09
CA ILE A 319 -6.55 0.93 -8.65
C ILE A 319 -5.66 1.73 -7.68
N VAL A 320 -4.39 1.34 -7.69
CA VAL A 320 -3.34 1.63 -6.70
C VAL A 320 -2.04 1.79 -7.51
N VAL A 321 -1.38 2.96 -7.50
CA VAL A 321 -0.41 3.42 -8.53
C VAL A 321 0.75 4.22 -7.95
N THR A 322 2.00 3.78 -8.18
CA THR A 322 2.99 3.91 -7.10
C THR A 322 4.41 3.38 -7.24
N GLY A 323 5.28 3.52 -6.22
CA GLY A 323 6.57 2.81 -6.01
C GLY A 323 6.79 2.11 -4.65
N ASP A 324 8.03 2.06 -4.14
CA ASP A 324 8.37 1.42 -2.84
C ASP A 324 9.45 2.06 -1.95
N HIS A 325 10.38 2.80 -2.52
CA HIS A 325 11.30 3.64 -1.78
C HIS A 325 11.59 4.92 -2.56
N THR A 326 12.21 5.87 -1.88
CA THR A 326 12.81 7.03 -2.51
C THR A 326 14.22 6.63 -2.96
N THR A 327 14.54 6.81 -4.24
CA THR A 327 15.91 6.62 -4.77
C THR A 327 16.34 7.90 -5.50
N PRO A 328 16.78 8.94 -4.77
CA PRO A 328 17.02 10.24 -5.37
C PRO A 328 18.20 10.26 -6.34
N VAL A 329 18.02 10.78 -7.56
CA VAL A 329 19.12 10.97 -8.53
C VAL A 329 20.24 11.84 -7.98
N LYS A 330 19.95 12.73 -7.04
CA LYS A 330 20.96 13.52 -6.31
C LYS A 330 21.95 12.65 -5.51
N TYR A 331 21.50 11.50 -4.99
CA TYR A 331 22.29 10.61 -4.14
C TYR A 331 22.70 9.31 -4.85
N GLY A 332 21.91 8.80 -5.80
CA GLY A 332 22.19 7.56 -6.52
C GLY A 332 22.06 6.29 -5.68
N ASP A 333 21.32 6.35 -4.57
CA ASP A 333 21.09 5.23 -3.65
C ASP A 333 19.76 5.43 -2.91
N HIS A 334 19.27 4.38 -2.24
CA HIS A 334 18.00 4.39 -1.52
C HIS A 334 18.04 5.33 -0.30
N THR A 335 16.96 6.07 -0.06
CA THR A 335 16.81 6.97 1.11
C THR A 335 15.45 6.83 1.80
N PHE A 336 15.20 7.67 2.82
CA PHE A 336 14.13 7.49 3.82
C PHE A 336 13.02 8.57 3.76
N GLU A 337 13.03 9.42 2.74
CA GLU A 337 11.94 10.33 2.41
C GLU A 337 10.63 9.52 2.17
N PRO A 338 9.47 10.05 2.59
CA PRO A 338 8.18 9.37 2.41
C PRO A 338 7.73 9.41 0.95
N VAL A 339 6.90 8.44 0.58
CA VAL A 339 6.66 8.07 -0.82
C VAL A 339 5.16 8.25 -1.22
N PRO A 340 4.82 8.81 -2.41
CA PRO A 340 3.46 9.33 -2.72
C PRO A 340 2.21 8.39 -2.72
N PHE A 341 1.38 8.35 -1.66
CA PHE A 341 0.19 7.46 -1.55
C PHE A 341 -1.18 8.18 -1.38
N ALA A 342 -2.27 7.64 -1.96
CA ALA A 342 -3.72 7.75 -1.60
C ALA A 342 -4.54 6.73 -2.47
N ILE A 343 -5.88 6.51 -2.46
CA ILE A 343 -6.48 5.31 -3.19
C ILE A 343 -7.75 5.56 -4.07
N ALA A 344 -7.87 4.92 -5.26
CA ALA A 344 -8.86 5.26 -6.32
C ALA A 344 -9.69 4.08 -6.91
N ARG A 345 -10.79 4.39 -7.60
CA ARG A 345 -11.60 3.45 -8.42
C ARG A 345 -11.28 3.59 -9.91
N ALA A 346 -11.27 2.48 -10.63
CA ALA A 346 -10.83 2.47 -12.03
C ALA A 346 -11.75 3.28 -12.95
N GLY A 347 -13.08 3.14 -12.80
CA GLY A 347 -14.04 3.94 -13.57
C GLY A 347 -13.94 5.43 -13.32
N THR A 348 -13.92 5.83 -12.05
CA THR A 348 -13.72 7.23 -11.63
C THR A 348 -12.42 7.82 -12.18
N ALA A 349 -11.31 7.05 -12.15
CA ALA A 349 -10.02 7.47 -12.71
C ALA A 349 -10.04 7.53 -14.26
N TYR A 350 -10.66 6.55 -14.93
CA TYR A 350 -10.86 6.55 -16.38
C TYR A 350 -11.69 7.76 -16.83
N LYS A 351 -12.81 8.03 -16.16
CA LYS A 351 -13.71 9.17 -16.44
C LYS A 351 -12.97 10.51 -16.30
N ARG A 352 -12.06 10.65 -15.31
CA ARG A 352 -11.13 11.80 -15.18
C ARG A 352 -10.08 11.85 -16.30
N LEU A 353 -9.42 10.73 -16.60
CA LEU A 353 -8.41 10.63 -17.65
C LEU A 353 -8.95 11.02 -19.04
N GLN A 354 -10.17 10.58 -19.40
CA GLN A 354 -10.79 11.00 -20.66
C GLN A 354 -11.10 12.51 -20.68
N HIS A 355 -11.39 13.12 -19.53
CA HIS A 355 -11.56 14.58 -19.43
C HIS A 355 -10.24 15.32 -19.69
N PHE A 356 -9.12 14.91 -19.08
CA PHE A 356 -7.79 15.45 -19.41
C PHE A 356 -7.44 15.28 -20.90
N LYS A 357 -7.68 14.08 -21.47
CA LYS A 357 -7.47 13.75 -22.90
C LYS A 357 -8.31 14.62 -23.86
N THR A 358 -9.43 15.22 -23.42
CA THR A 358 -10.38 15.96 -24.29
C THR A 358 -10.49 17.46 -24.03
N ALA A 359 -10.27 17.93 -22.79
CA ALA A 359 -10.34 19.34 -22.40
C ALA A 359 -8.97 20.05 -22.39
N GLY A 360 -7.87 19.28 -22.35
CA GLY A 360 -6.55 19.79 -21.99
C GLY A 360 -6.48 20.22 -20.51
N ASN A 361 -5.40 20.89 -20.10
CA ASN A 361 -5.16 21.28 -18.71
C ASN A 361 -6.00 22.50 -18.27
N SER A 362 -7.32 22.44 -18.44
CA SER A 362 -8.27 23.47 -17.96
C SER A 362 -8.94 23.03 -16.66
N PRO A 363 -8.62 23.63 -15.49
CA PRO A 363 -9.07 23.14 -14.18
C PRO A 363 -10.51 23.59 -13.85
N SER A 364 -11.52 23.01 -14.53
CA SER A 364 -12.91 23.48 -14.43
C SER A 364 -14.00 22.39 -14.40
N VAL A 365 -13.89 21.41 -13.50
CA VAL A 365 -15.00 20.49 -13.18
C VAL A 365 -15.90 21.06 -12.06
N ASN A 366 -16.54 22.21 -12.35
CA ASN A 366 -17.68 22.69 -11.56
C ASN A 366 -18.97 22.00 -12.07
N GLY A 367 -19.21 20.74 -11.69
CA GLY A 367 -20.40 20.02 -12.16
C GLY A 367 -20.67 18.67 -11.48
N SER A 368 -19.66 17.80 -11.35
CA SER A 368 -19.82 16.55 -10.60
C SER A 368 -19.69 16.83 -9.10
N SER A 369 -20.69 16.45 -8.30
CA SER A 369 -20.49 16.31 -6.86
C SER A 369 -19.32 15.32 -6.62
N PRO A 370 -18.35 15.63 -5.74
CA PRO A 370 -17.24 14.71 -5.50
C PRO A 370 -17.77 13.37 -4.98
N ALA A 371 -17.34 12.26 -5.59
CA ALA A 371 -17.59 10.93 -5.07
C ALA A 371 -17.03 10.85 -3.64
N ALA A 372 -17.74 10.19 -2.72
CA ALA A 372 -17.59 10.40 -1.27
C ALA A 372 -16.19 10.05 -0.69
N LEU A 373 -15.32 9.39 -1.47
CA LEU A 373 -13.94 9.02 -1.12
C LEU A 373 -12.86 9.83 -1.89
N THR A 374 -13.23 10.95 -2.52
CA THR A 374 -12.29 11.88 -3.19
C THR A 374 -11.94 13.08 -2.30
N ASP A 375 -10.68 13.51 -2.37
CA ASP A 375 -10.17 14.71 -1.69
C ASP A 375 -9.75 15.78 -2.71
N GLU A 376 -9.17 16.88 -2.22
CA GLU A 376 -8.80 18.06 -3.02
C GLU A 376 -7.42 17.93 -3.71
N VAL A 377 -6.81 16.72 -3.72
CA VAL A 377 -5.55 16.46 -4.45
C VAL A 377 -5.82 16.16 -5.92
N THR A 378 -5.09 16.85 -6.79
CA THR A 378 -5.30 16.84 -8.26
C THR A 378 -4.05 16.48 -9.07
N GLN A 379 -2.93 16.13 -8.40
CA GLN A 379 -1.66 15.78 -9.04
C GLN A 379 -0.91 14.71 -8.25
N PHE A 380 -0.02 13.96 -8.91
CA PHE A 380 0.78 12.89 -8.31
C PHE A 380 2.23 13.27 -8.12
N SER A 381 2.53 13.97 -7.01
CA SER A 381 3.90 14.22 -6.58
C SER A 381 4.07 14.14 -5.07
N GLU A 382 5.32 14.12 -4.62
CA GLU A 382 5.73 14.20 -3.22
C GLU A 382 5.06 15.39 -2.51
N MET A 383 5.04 16.58 -3.14
CA MET A 383 4.41 17.78 -2.59
C MET A 383 2.88 17.79 -2.74
N ALA A 384 2.34 17.16 -3.79
CA ALA A 384 0.91 17.16 -4.04
C ALA A 384 0.17 16.25 -3.05
N VAL A 385 0.58 14.99 -2.92
CA VAL A 385 -0.14 14.01 -2.10
C VAL A 385 0.17 14.12 -0.60
N ALA A 386 1.21 14.87 -0.20
CA ALA A 386 1.44 15.25 1.19
C ALA A 386 0.27 16.06 1.81
N ARG A 387 -0.67 16.53 0.98
CA ARG A 387 -1.93 17.19 1.36
C ARG A 387 -3.17 16.27 1.31
N GLY A 388 -2.99 15.00 0.96
CA GLY A 388 -4.06 14.01 0.79
C GLY A 388 -4.71 13.56 2.09
N ALA A 389 -6.00 13.19 2.02
CA ALA A 389 -6.84 12.92 3.19
C ALA A 389 -6.48 11.64 3.97
N LEU A 390 -5.56 10.82 3.45
CA LEU A 390 -5.03 9.66 4.17
C LEU A 390 -3.85 9.99 5.10
N GLY A 391 -3.24 11.17 4.94
CA GLY A 391 -2.07 11.60 5.69
C GLY A 391 -0.86 10.67 5.51
N ARG A 392 -0.01 10.59 6.54
CA ARG A 392 1.15 9.68 6.57
C ARG A 392 0.85 8.44 7.42
N PHE A 393 1.01 7.29 6.81
CA PHE A 393 0.81 5.94 7.35
C PHE A 393 2.04 5.09 6.91
N ALA A 394 2.10 3.81 7.26
CA ALA A 394 3.23 2.91 6.91
C ALA A 394 2.81 1.74 5.99
N GLY A 395 3.77 1.13 5.30
CA GLY A 395 3.54 0.08 4.29
C GLY A 395 2.72 -1.14 4.75
N ASP A 396 2.83 -1.52 6.03
CA ASP A 396 2.01 -2.58 6.65
C ASP A 396 0.51 -2.25 6.69
N GLN A 397 0.18 -0.95 6.65
CA GLN A 397 -1.18 -0.44 6.76
C GLN A 397 -1.88 -0.37 5.39
N VAL A 398 -1.14 -0.54 4.28
CA VAL A 398 -1.65 -0.45 2.90
C VAL A 398 -2.80 -1.42 2.65
N MET A 399 -2.63 -2.71 2.95
CA MET A 399 -3.68 -3.70 2.71
C MET A 399 -4.90 -3.53 3.64
N LYS A 400 -4.77 -2.81 4.75
CA LYS A 400 -5.92 -2.36 5.56
C LYS A 400 -6.67 -1.22 4.87
N LEU A 401 -5.96 -0.24 4.30
CA LEU A 401 -6.54 0.87 3.54
C LEU A 401 -7.23 0.37 2.25
N VAL A 402 -6.61 -0.55 1.51
CA VAL A 402 -7.19 -1.18 0.30
C VAL A 402 -8.49 -1.91 0.61
N LYS A 403 -8.53 -2.72 1.69
CA LYS A 403 -9.76 -3.42 2.10
C LYS A 403 -10.86 -2.45 2.56
N GLY A 404 -10.55 -1.52 3.46
CA GLY A 404 -11.53 -0.52 3.92
C GLY A 404 -12.02 0.44 2.81
N PHE A 405 -11.22 0.69 1.77
CA PHE A 405 -11.66 1.43 0.58
C PHE A 405 -12.57 0.60 -0.34
N ARG A 406 -12.37 -0.72 -0.42
CA ARG A 406 -13.26 -1.65 -1.15
C ARG A 406 -14.61 -1.80 -0.44
N GLU A 407 -14.59 -1.98 0.87
CA GLU A 407 -15.75 -2.18 1.75
C GLU A 407 -16.70 -0.98 1.76
N ARG A 408 -16.21 0.27 1.83
CA ARG A 408 -17.06 1.48 1.88
C ARG A 408 -17.96 1.70 0.65
N PHE A 409 -17.60 1.14 -0.51
CA PHE A 409 -18.50 1.15 -1.68
C PHE A 409 -19.73 0.25 -1.50
N GLU A 410 -19.69 -0.73 -0.59
CA GLU A 410 -20.90 -1.46 -0.19
C GLU A 410 -21.81 -0.59 0.68
N GLU A 411 -21.24 0.23 1.56
CA GLU A 411 -22.00 1.20 2.36
C GLU A 411 -22.63 2.30 1.49
N GLU A 412 -21.91 2.78 0.47
CA GLU A 412 -22.40 3.76 -0.52
C GLU A 412 -23.45 3.17 -1.47
N ARG A 413 -23.25 1.94 -1.98
CA ARG A 413 -24.17 1.29 -2.93
C ARG A 413 -25.40 0.67 -2.27
N ASN A 414 -25.32 0.29 -1.00
CA ASN A 414 -26.48 -0.03 -0.15
C ASN A 414 -27.03 1.24 0.55
N GLY A 415 -26.68 2.42 0.02
CA GLY A 415 -26.91 3.73 0.63
C GLY A 415 -28.38 3.99 0.94
N GLU A 416 -28.62 4.39 2.19
CA GLU A 416 -29.93 4.60 2.82
C GLU A 416 -30.85 3.36 2.89
N GLU A 417 -31.00 2.55 1.84
CA GLU A 417 -31.89 1.36 1.85
C GLU A 417 -31.54 0.38 2.97
N HIS A 418 -30.27 -0.03 3.17
CA HIS A 418 -30.00 -0.99 4.27
C HIS A 418 -30.18 -0.39 5.67
N LEU A 419 -30.08 0.94 5.82
CA LEU A 419 -30.32 1.61 7.09
C LEU A 419 -31.83 1.79 7.32
N TYR A 420 -32.57 2.14 6.28
CA TYR A 420 -34.04 2.18 6.25
C TYR A 420 -34.62 0.80 6.57
N ASP A 421 -34.16 -0.25 5.90
CA ASP A 421 -34.57 -1.63 6.16
C ASP A 421 -34.20 -2.08 7.58
N LYS A 422 -33.05 -1.67 8.14
CA LYS A 422 -32.76 -1.89 9.57
C LYS A 422 -33.75 -1.18 10.48
N ILE A 423 -34.09 0.07 10.18
CA ILE A 423 -35.05 0.87 10.94
C ILE A 423 -36.46 0.27 10.82
N MET A 424 -36.80 -0.31 9.66
CA MET A 424 -38.05 -1.04 9.42
C MET A 424 -38.05 -2.39 10.15
N GLU A 425 -37.03 -3.24 10.04
CA GLU A 425 -36.86 -4.47 10.84
C GLU A 425 -37.01 -4.18 12.35
N LEU A 426 -36.34 -3.14 12.85
CA LEU A 426 -36.37 -2.74 14.25
C LEU A 426 -37.70 -2.09 14.69
N SER A 427 -38.60 -1.75 13.75
CA SER A 427 -39.95 -1.25 14.03
C SER A 427 -41.07 -2.24 13.67
N VAL A 428 -40.81 -3.33 12.94
CA VAL A 428 -41.73 -4.45 12.71
C VAL A 428 -42.17 -5.14 14.02
N HIS A 429 -41.39 -5.01 15.11
CA HIS A 429 -41.80 -5.46 16.45
C HIS A 429 -42.87 -4.58 17.13
N ALA A 430 -43.42 -3.56 16.46
CA ALA A 430 -44.59 -2.80 16.90
C ALA A 430 -45.86 -3.25 16.14
N GLU A 431 -46.42 -4.40 16.51
CA GLU A 431 -47.66 -4.90 15.89
C GLU A 431 -48.89 -4.01 16.18
N TYR A 432 -49.79 -3.91 15.20
CA TYR A 432 -51.12 -3.26 15.22
C TYR A 432 -51.18 -1.72 15.35
N ASN A 433 -51.22 -1.06 14.18
CA ASN A 433 -51.47 0.37 13.93
C ASN A 433 -50.42 1.36 14.49
N PRO A 434 -50.08 2.43 13.74
CA PRO A 434 -48.94 3.29 14.05
C PRO A 434 -49.13 4.04 15.40
N PRO A 435 -48.33 3.74 16.44
CA PRO A 435 -48.61 4.20 17.79
C PRO A 435 -48.08 5.63 18.03
N PHE A 436 -48.87 6.63 17.64
CA PHE A 436 -48.69 8.01 18.11
C PHE A 436 -49.09 8.11 19.60
N THR A 437 -48.16 7.85 20.53
CA THR A 437 -48.38 8.10 21.96
C THR A 437 -47.08 8.56 22.66
N PHE A 438 -47.02 9.86 22.99
CA PHE A 438 -45.96 10.40 23.86
C PHE A 438 -46.27 10.12 25.34
N GLY A 439 -45.33 9.52 26.06
CA GLY A 439 -45.46 9.24 27.50
C GLY A 439 -44.58 10.13 28.37
N TRP A 440 -45.11 11.26 28.85
CA TRP A 440 -44.37 12.21 29.72
C TRP A 440 -45.06 12.32 31.10
N ARG A 441 -44.40 11.86 32.17
CA ARG A 441 -44.92 11.95 33.56
C ARG A 441 -44.46 13.23 34.27
N PHE A 442 -45.31 14.27 34.27
CA PHE A 442 -45.09 15.51 35.03
C PHE A 442 -45.85 15.58 36.38
N GLN A 443 -46.65 14.57 36.72
CA GLN A 443 -47.62 14.63 37.82
C GLN A 443 -46.98 14.64 39.23
N THR A 444 -45.87 13.94 39.46
CA THR A 444 -45.24 13.87 40.80
C THR A 444 -44.57 15.17 41.22
N ALA A 445 -43.81 15.82 40.33
CA ALA A 445 -43.07 17.04 40.66
C ALA A 445 -44.01 18.22 41.02
N ARG A 446 -45.11 18.40 40.29
CA ARG A 446 -46.13 19.42 40.62
C ARG A 446 -46.87 19.12 41.92
N ALA A 447 -47.12 17.84 42.24
CA ALA A 447 -47.72 17.47 43.52
C ALA A 447 -46.79 17.75 44.72
N GLN A 448 -45.47 17.56 44.56
CA GLN A 448 -44.48 17.87 45.59
C GLN A 448 -44.25 19.38 45.76
N ALA A 449 -44.22 20.16 44.67
CA ALA A 449 -44.13 21.62 44.73
C ALA A 449 -45.41 22.30 45.27
N GLY A 450 -46.57 21.65 45.13
CA GLY A 450 -47.85 22.11 45.69
C GLY A 450 -48.12 21.66 47.14
N ALA A 451 -47.23 20.87 47.74
CA ALA A 451 -47.36 20.43 49.14
C ALA A 451 -46.89 21.54 50.11
N PRO A 452 -47.43 21.62 51.34
CA PRO A 452 -46.95 22.57 52.35
C PRO A 452 -45.46 22.34 52.66
N GLY A 453 -44.62 23.33 52.36
CA GLY A 453 -43.15 23.24 52.50
C GLY A 453 -42.41 22.73 51.27
N GLY A 454 -43.09 22.50 50.13
CA GLY A 454 -42.44 22.19 48.85
C GLY A 454 -41.55 23.34 48.38
N ALA A 455 -40.33 23.02 47.93
CA ALA A 455 -39.44 24.01 47.31
C ALA A 455 -39.98 24.45 45.94
N PRO A 456 -39.84 25.73 45.55
CA PRO A 456 -40.25 26.19 44.23
C PRO A 456 -39.40 25.50 43.15
N LEU A 457 -40.05 25.09 42.06
CA LEU A 457 -39.37 24.54 40.89
C LEU A 457 -38.48 25.62 40.24
N PRO A 458 -37.31 25.25 39.66
CA PRO A 458 -36.55 26.15 38.80
C PRO A 458 -37.42 26.70 37.65
N ALA A 459 -37.10 27.91 37.19
CA ALA A 459 -37.71 28.45 35.97
C ALA A 459 -37.41 27.53 34.77
N ASP A 460 -38.40 27.31 33.91
CA ASP A 460 -38.25 26.47 32.72
C ASP A 460 -37.21 27.09 31.75
N PRO A 461 -36.06 26.42 31.51
CA PRO A 461 -35.01 26.96 30.65
C PRO A 461 -35.38 26.94 29.15
N ILE A 462 -36.40 26.18 28.75
CA ILE A 462 -36.84 26.03 27.35
C ILE A 462 -38.07 26.91 27.06
N GLY A 463 -38.74 27.44 28.09
CA GLY A 463 -39.85 28.39 27.95
C GLY A 463 -41.11 27.79 27.33
N LEU A 464 -41.46 26.56 27.71
CA LEU A 464 -42.53 25.79 27.07
C LEU A 464 -43.93 26.39 27.36
N PRO A 465 -44.82 26.44 26.34
CA PRO A 465 -46.18 26.95 26.51
C PRO A 465 -47.02 26.04 27.41
N ALA A 466 -47.97 26.62 28.13
CA ALA A 466 -48.82 25.91 29.11
C ALA A 466 -49.68 24.79 28.51
N ALA A 467 -49.89 24.79 27.18
CA ALA A 467 -50.44 23.68 26.40
C ALA A 467 -49.36 23.18 25.43
N LEU A 468 -48.89 21.94 25.63
CA LEU A 468 -47.82 21.35 24.85
C LEU A 468 -48.36 20.62 23.62
N THR A 469 -47.78 20.87 22.45
CA THR A 469 -48.01 20.09 21.22
C THR A 469 -46.68 19.57 20.69
N VAL A 470 -46.71 18.53 19.83
CA VAL A 470 -45.49 17.97 19.22
C VAL A 470 -44.73 19.03 18.41
N GLN A 471 -45.45 19.89 17.68
CA GLN A 471 -44.85 20.97 16.89
C GLN A 471 -44.22 22.04 17.79
N ASN A 472 -44.98 22.56 18.77
CA ASN A 472 -44.51 23.64 19.64
C ASN A 472 -43.35 23.18 20.53
N PHE A 473 -43.31 21.90 20.93
CA PHE A 473 -42.17 21.32 21.65
C PHE A 473 -40.93 21.19 20.76
N LYS A 474 -41.09 20.69 19.52
CA LYS A 474 -39.99 20.63 18.54
C LYS A 474 -39.43 22.02 18.25
N GLU A 475 -40.30 23.02 18.11
CA GLU A 475 -39.90 24.41 17.85
C GLU A 475 -39.18 25.05 19.04
N ALA A 476 -39.69 24.89 20.27
CA ALA A 476 -39.03 25.42 21.46
C ALA A 476 -37.64 24.79 21.72
N VAL A 477 -37.48 23.48 21.48
CA VAL A 477 -36.17 22.81 21.57
C VAL A 477 -35.21 23.32 20.47
N LEU A 478 -35.70 23.55 19.25
CA LEU A 478 -34.89 24.09 18.15
C LEU A 478 -34.54 25.58 18.35
N ASP A 479 -35.40 26.38 18.97
CA ASP A 479 -35.12 27.78 19.28
C ASP A 479 -34.18 27.93 20.49
N TYR A 480 -34.31 27.08 21.52
CA TYR A 480 -33.30 26.96 22.59
C TYR A 480 -31.92 26.55 22.04
N ALA A 481 -31.90 25.74 20.97
CA ALA A 481 -30.69 25.28 20.30
C ALA A 481 -30.03 26.32 19.36
N ARG A 482 -30.63 27.51 19.14
CA ARG A 482 -30.08 28.52 18.23
C ARG A 482 -28.90 29.29 18.83
N ILE A 483 -27.77 29.29 18.12
CA ILE A 483 -26.71 30.29 18.32
C ILE A 483 -27.24 31.67 17.91
N GLN A 484 -27.11 32.68 18.77
CA GLN A 484 -27.53 34.05 18.47
C GLN A 484 -26.81 34.57 17.21
N GLY A 485 -27.60 35.01 16.22
CA GLY A 485 -27.11 35.54 14.94
C GLY A 485 -27.11 34.57 13.76
N ALA A 486 -27.43 33.28 13.95
CA ALA A 486 -27.52 32.32 12.86
C ALA A 486 -28.77 32.56 11.97
N LEU A 487 -28.58 32.56 10.64
CA LEU A 487 -29.57 33.06 9.66
C LEU A 487 -30.49 31.99 9.02
N ALA A 488 -30.35 30.71 9.37
CA ALA A 488 -31.12 29.62 8.78
C ALA A 488 -31.53 28.55 9.84
N ARG A 489 -32.55 27.73 9.51
CA ARG A 489 -32.83 26.48 10.23
C ARG A 489 -31.89 25.39 9.69
N LEU A 490 -31.39 24.51 10.56
CA LEU A 490 -30.63 23.32 10.20
C LEU A 490 -31.58 22.12 10.09
N ASP A 491 -31.53 21.41 8.96
CA ASP A 491 -32.31 20.19 8.76
C ASP A 491 -31.83 19.08 9.71
N THR A 492 -32.74 18.62 10.56
CA THR A 492 -32.43 17.77 11.72
C THR A 492 -33.56 16.75 11.99
N THR A 493 -33.15 15.51 12.21
CA THR A 493 -34.04 14.35 12.38
C THR A 493 -33.82 13.70 13.75
N CYS A 494 -34.91 13.29 14.41
CA CYS A 494 -34.87 12.69 15.75
C CYS A 494 -35.69 11.39 15.76
N PHE A 495 -35.19 10.35 16.44
CA PHE A 495 -35.85 9.06 16.60
C PHE A 495 -36.08 8.73 18.09
N PRO A 496 -37.26 8.22 18.48
CA PRO A 496 -37.50 7.72 19.84
C PRO A 496 -36.93 6.31 20.01
N CYS A 497 -36.44 5.99 21.22
CA CYS A 497 -36.07 4.62 21.59
C CYS A 497 -36.31 4.35 23.08
N SER A 498 -36.53 3.09 23.44
CA SER A 498 -36.62 2.63 24.84
C SER A 498 -35.24 2.42 25.47
N LEU A 499 -35.17 2.30 26.80
CA LEU A 499 -33.92 2.04 27.54
C LEU A 499 -33.21 0.75 27.10
N ALA A 500 -33.95 -0.26 26.60
CA ALA A 500 -33.38 -1.49 26.06
C ALA A 500 -32.80 -1.26 24.64
N GLN A 501 -33.55 -0.58 23.77
CA GLN A 501 -33.08 -0.21 22.43
C GLN A 501 -31.88 0.75 22.49
N PHE A 502 -31.82 1.65 23.48
CA PHE A 502 -30.65 2.50 23.74
C PHE A 502 -29.35 1.68 23.84
N GLY A 503 -29.36 0.55 24.56
CA GLY A 503 -28.20 -0.33 24.66
C GLY A 503 -27.77 -0.89 23.31
N GLN A 504 -28.72 -1.38 22.51
CA GLN A 504 -28.46 -1.89 21.16
C GLN A 504 -27.95 -0.79 20.21
N VAL A 505 -28.62 0.36 20.18
CA VAL A 505 -28.26 1.52 19.35
C VAL A 505 -26.87 2.05 19.72
N THR A 506 -26.53 2.10 21.01
CA THR A 506 -25.19 2.50 21.47
C THR A 506 -24.12 1.50 20.99
N CYS A 507 -24.37 0.19 21.08
CA CYS A 507 -23.46 -0.84 20.58
C CYS A 507 -23.34 -0.88 19.05
N ILE A 508 -24.42 -0.57 18.31
CA ILE A 508 -24.40 -0.46 16.84
C ILE A 508 -23.60 0.76 16.43
N LEU A 509 -23.85 1.93 17.05
CA LEU A 509 -23.09 3.15 16.78
C LEU A 509 -21.61 2.94 17.08
N ALA A 510 -21.24 2.42 18.25
CA ALA A 510 -19.86 2.16 18.65
C ALA A 510 -19.04 1.26 17.69
N ARG A 511 -19.68 0.57 16.74
CA ARG A 511 -18.98 -0.18 15.66
C ARG A 511 -18.58 0.69 14.47
N LEU A 512 -19.25 1.82 14.24
CA LEU A 512 -18.95 2.77 13.15
C LEU A 512 -18.01 3.91 13.60
N ASP A 513 -17.27 3.73 14.71
CA ASP A 513 -16.38 4.75 15.33
C ASP A 513 -15.10 5.08 14.50
N VAL A 514 -14.98 4.53 13.30
CA VAL A 514 -13.85 4.72 12.36
C VAL A 514 -14.01 5.92 11.42
N ASN A 515 -15.10 6.69 11.52
CA ASN A 515 -15.35 7.84 10.64
C ASN A 515 -15.07 9.18 11.34
N THR A 516 -13.98 9.85 10.92
CA THR A 516 -13.49 11.12 11.49
C THR A 516 -14.43 12.32 11.30
N TRP A 517 -15.46 12.21 10.46
CA TRP A 517 -16.49 13.23 10.29
C TRP A 517 -17.64 13.11 11.31
N ILE A 518 -17.64 12.07 12.16
CA ILE A 518 -18.72 11.76 13.10
C ILE A 518 -18.23 11.93 14.55
N GLN A 519 -18.90 12.82 15.30
CA GLN A 519 -18.90 12.82 16.77
C GLN A 519 -20.35 12.69 17.26
N ARG A 520 -20.56 12.18 18.48
CA ARG A 520 -21.83 11.58 18.93
C ARG A 520 -22.14 11.87 20.39
N ILE A 521 -23.43 11.81 20.74
CA ILE A 521 -23.96 11.14 21.95
C ILE A 521 -25.50 11.05 21.87
N ILE A 522 -26.11 10.23 22.73
CA ILE A 522 -27.53 9.81 22.75
C ILE A 522 -28.15 10.23 24.10
N ALA A 523 -29.46 10.50 24.16
CA ALA A 523 -30.16 10.89 25.39
C ALA A 523 -31.31 9.94 25.77
N VAL A 524 -31.54 9.75 27.08
CA VAL A 524 -32.69 9.00 27.65
C VAL A 524 -33.23 9.75 28.86
N GLY A 525 -34.56 9.88 28.95
CA GLY A 525 -35.24 10.48 30.11
C GLY A 525 -35.57 9.43 31.19
N GLY A 526 -35.13 9.68 32.43
CA GLY A 526 -35.46 8.87 33.61
C GLY A 526 -35.77 9.75 34.83
N PRO A 527 -36.49 9.25 35.86
CA PRO A 527 -37.06 10.05 36.93
C PRO A 527 -36.08 10.76 37.88
N TYR A 528 -34.77 10.56 37.71
CA TYR A 528 -33.70 11.11 38.56
C TYR A 528 -32.53 11.73 37.78
N ALA A 529 -32.66 11.95 36.47
CA ALA A 529 -31.60 12.54 35.64
C ALA A 529 -31.99 13.94 35.13
N LEU A 530 -31.08 14.90 35.25
CA LEU A 530 -31.24 16.25 34.66
C LEU A 530 -31.10 16.18 33.13
N PRO A 531 -31.91 16.94 32.36
CA PRO A 531 -31.79 17.00 30.92
C PRO A 531 -30.57 17.84 30.52
N ILE A 532 -29.50 17.19 30.06
CA ILE A 532 -28.39 17.86 29.38
C ILE A 532 -28.60 17.68 27.88
N ALA A 533 -28.90 18.79 27.18
CA ALA A 533 -29.01 18.82 25.73
C ALA A 533 -27.70 19.34 25.11
N CYS A 534 -27.31 18.77 23.97
CA CYS A 534 -26.24 19.28 23.11
C CYS A 534 -26.69 19.24 21.65
N VAL A 535 -26.13 20.14 20.84
CA VAL A 535 -26.66 20.52 19.52
C VAL A 535 -25.58 20.31 18.46
N TYR A 536 -25.98 19.85 17.27
CA TYR A 536 -25.07 19.69 16.13
C TYR A 536 -24.90 20.99 15.35
N VAL A 537 -23.65 21.30 15.00
CA VAL A 537 -23.28 22.38 14.06
C VAL A 537 -22.16 21.86 13.16
N PRO A 538 -22.28 21.92 11.82
CA PRO A 538 -21.18 21.59 10.93
C PRO A 538 -20.07 22.64 11.05
N ARG A 539 -18.79 22.21 11.06
CA ARG A 539 -17.68 23.16 10.96
C ARG A 539 -17.75 23.91 9.62
N PRO A 540 -17.68 25.25 9.60
CA PRO A 540 -17.46 25.98 8.35
C PRO A 540 -16.14 25.54 7.70
N ARG A 541 -16.12 25.42 6.37
CA ARG A 541 -14.86 25.31 5.61
C ARG A 541 -14.11 26.63 5.68
N LEU A 542 -13.26 26.82 6.70
CA LEU A 542 -12.15 27.80 6.72
C LEU A 542 -11.28 27.57 7.97
N TYR A 543 -9.96 27.51 7.77
CA TYR A 543 -8.89 27.34 8.77
C TYR A 543 -8.89 26.01 9.56
N THR A 544 -7.83 25.22 9.38
CA THR A 544 -7.43 24.17 10.34
C THR A 544 -5.90 24.02 10.37
N LEU A 545 -5.21 25.15 10.49
CA LEU A 545 -3.79 25.19 10.81
C LEU A 545 -3.67 25.27 12.34
N ASP A 546 -3.80 24.13 13.03
CA ASP A 546 -3.62 24.07 14.48
C ASP A 546 -2.70 22.93 14.92
N ARG A 547 -1.85 23.27 15.89
CA ARG A 547 -0.52 22.69 16.08
C ARG A 547 -0.49 21.30 16.73
N ALA A 548 0.58 20.56 16.44
CA ALA A 548 0.95 19.38 17.20
C ALA A 548 1.53 19.73 18.60
N THR A 549 0.93 19.16 19.64
CA THR A 549 1.59 18.53 20.81
C THR A 549 0.54 17.72 21.59
N PRO A 550 0.93 16.66 22.34
CA PRO A 550 -0.02 15.82 23.07
C PRO A 550 -0.53 16.54 24.33
N GLN A 551 -1.81 16.34 24.67
CA GLN A 551 -2.33 16.65 26.00
C GLN A 551 -2.62 15.36 26.78
N LEU A 552 -2.18 15.36 28.04
CA LEU A 552 -2.45 14.31 29.03
C LEU A 552 -3.93 14.33 29.46
N PRO A 553 -4.48 13.22 29.96
CA PRO A 553 -5.84 13.18 30.47
C PRO A 553 -5.95 14.00 31.77
N ASN A 554 -6.64 15.14 31.71
CA ASN A 554 -7.12 15.83 32.91
C ASN A 554 -8.42 15.17 33.37
N SER A 555 -8.33 14.13 34.21
CA SER A 555 -9.49 13.62 34.92
C SER A 555 -9.93 14.61 36.00
N LEU A 556 -11.16 15.10 35.88
CA LEU A 556 -11.93 15.55 37.04
C LEU A 556 -12.82 14.38 37.45
N TRP A 557 -12.42 13.72 38.55
CA TRP A 557 -12.95 12.46 39.09
C TRP A 557 -12.46 11.16 38.42
N GLY A 558 -11.20 10.79 38.66
CA GLY A 558 -10.66 9.44 38.43
C GLY A 558 -9.70 9.36 37.26
#